data_AF-A0A821UKL0-F1
#
_entry.id   AF-A0A821UKL0-F1
#
_cell.length_a   1.000
_cell.length_b   1.000
_cell.length_c   1.000
_cell.angle_alpha   90.00
_cell.angle_beta   90.00
_cell.angle_gamma   90.00
#
_symmetry.space_group_name_H-M   'P 1'
#
loop_
_entity.id
_entity.type
_entity.pdbx_description
1 polymer ?
#
loop_
_entity_poly.entity_id
_entity_poly.type
_entity_poly.pdbx_seq_one_letter_code
_entity_poly.pdbx_strand_id
1 'polypeptide(L)'
;NAINQAYSKLLTKDSQSPPVSNQFLCQLSNISQCLEIDGQERFTLTLWNPTVHPVVQHVRVPVRTDYMVRDPTGETVLSEVFEKKI
;
A
#
# COMPACT_ATOMS: atom_id res chain seq x y z
N ASN A 1 11.85 8.07 -11.19
CA ASN A 1 10.99 8.57 -10.09
C ASN A 1 11.88 8.97 -8.92
N ALA A 2 11.86 10.24 -8.52
CA ALA A 2 12.74 10.81 -7.47
C ALA A 2 12.55 10.16 -6.09
N ILE A 3 11.33 9.71 -5.78
CA ILE A 3 11.01 9.05 -4.51
C ILE A 3 11.77 7.72 -4.37
N ASN A 4 11.73 6.87 -5.40
CA ASN A 4 12.44 5.58 -5.39
C ASN A 4 13.96 5.74 -5.37
N GLN A 5 14.48 6.84 -5.93
CA GLN A 5 15.90 7.19 -5.84
C GLN A 5 16.30 7.66 -4.44
N ALA A 6 15.40 8.32 -3.71
CA ALA A 6 15.64 8.68 -2.31
C ALA A 6 15.60 7.42 -1.42
N TYR A 7 14.59 6.56 -1.58
CA TYR A 7 14.48 5.31 -0.82
C TYR A 7 15.68 4.39 -1.02
N SER A 8 16.18 4.23 -2.25
CA SER A 8 17.34 3.39 -2.53
C SER A 8 18.65 3.89 -1.91
N LYS A 9 18.71 5.18 -1.55
CA LYS A 9 19.85 5.80 -0.85
C LYS A 9 19.71 5.78 0.66
N LEU A 10 18.47 5.91 1.17
CA LEU A 10 18.18 6.03 2.60
C LEU A 10 18.02 4.68 3.31
N LEU A 11 17.47 3.69 2.62
CA LEU A 11 17.31 2.34 3.16
C LEU A 11 18.59 1.58 2.86
N THR A 12 19.46 1.48 3.87
CA THR A 12 20.79 0.90 3.78
C THR A 12 20.74 -0.52 3.22
N LYS A 13 21.55 -0.73 2.20
CA LYS A 13 21.74 -1.99 1.48
C LYS A 13 22.70 -2.87 2.26
N ASP A 14 22.33 -3.31 3.46
CA ASP A 14 23.04 -4.45 4.07
C ASP A 14 22.83 -5.65 3.16
N SER A 15 23.86 -6.47 2.97
CA SER A 15 23.86 -7.57 1.99
C SER A 15 22.82 -8.67 2.30
N GLN A 16 22.17 -8.58 3.47
CA GLN A 16 21.13 -9.48 3.96
C GLN A 16 19.72 -8.87 3.89
N SER A 17 19.60 -7.58 3.59
CA SER A 17 18.30 -6.90 3.48
C SER A 17 17.62 -7.24 2.16
N PRO A 18 16.30 -7.50 2.15
CA PRO A 18 15.53 -7.61 0.92
C PRO A 18 15.68 -6.35 0.06
N PRO A 19 15.63 -6.47 -1.29
CA PRO A 19 15.64 -5.32 -2.17
C PRO A 19 14.50 -4.35 -1.78
N VAL A 20 14.83 -3.06 -1.67
CA VAL A 20 13.83 -2.02 -1.44
C VAL A 20 12.83 -2.07 -2.60
N SER A 21 11.59 -2.46 -2.30
CA SER A 21 10.53 -2.49 -3.31
C SER A 21 10.26 -1.07 -3.80
N ASN A 22 10.07 -0.93 -5.12
CA ASN A 22 9.64 0.34 -5.70
C ASN A 22 8.34 0.79 -5.03
N GLN A 23 8.33 2.03 -4.56
CA GLN A 23 7.14 2.68 -4.03
C GLN A 23 6.40 3.38 -5.16
N PHE A 24 5.08 3.30 -5.12
CA PHE A 24 4.19 3.97 -6.08
C PHE A 24 3.04 4.63 -5.33
N LEU A 25 2.44 5.65 -5.94
CA LEU A 25 1.32 6.39 -5.38
C LEU A 25 0.10 6.16 -6.27
N CYS A 26 -1.00 5.67 -5.68
CA CYS A 26 -2.29 5.53 -6.36
C CYS A 26 -2.97 6.91 -6.53
N GLN A 27 -2.53 7.69 -7.53
CA GLN A 27 -3.03 9.06 -7.76
C GLN A 27 -4.48 9.11 -8.27
N LEU A 28 -4.97 8.02 -8.87
CA LEU A 28 -6.33 7.92 -9.43
C LEU A 28 -7.34 7.24 -8.48
N SER A 29 -7.02 7.20 -7.19
CA SER A 29 -7.91 6.61 -6.16
C SER A 29 -9.26 7.33 -6.07
N ASN A 30 -9.33 8.61 -6.47
CA ASN A 30 -10.57 9.39 -6.56
C ASN A 30 -11.59 8.79 -7.54
N ILE A 31 -11.14 8.13 -8.62
CA ILE A 31 -11.98 7.45 -9.60
C ILE A 31 -11.98 5.93 -9.41
N SER A 32 -11.61 5.46 -8.22
CA SER A 32 -11.50 4.04 -7.88
C SER A 32 -10.54 3.27 -8.80
N GLN A 33 -9.41 3.89 -9.17
CA GLN A 33 -8.36 3.23 -9.96
C GLN A 33 -6.98 3.35 -9.30
N CYS A 34 -6.17 2.30 -9.45
CA CYS A 34 -4.75 2.34 -9.17
C CYS A 34 -4.05 1.35 -10.08
N LEU A 35 -3.29 1.86 -11.06
CA LEU A 35 -2.66 1.04 -12.11
C LEU A 35 -1.55 0.15 -11.55
N GLU A 36 -0.96 0.56 -10.44
CA GLU A 36 0.23 -0.06 -9.87
C GLU A 36 -0.07 -1.33 -9.07
N ILE A 37 -1.30 -1.46 -8.57
CA ILE A 37 -1.78 -2.68 -7.89
C ILE A 37 -2.68 -3.50 -8.81
N ASP A 38 -2.92 -3.03 -10.03
CA ASP A 38 -3.84 -3.66 -10.96
C ASP A 38 -3.29 -5.00 -11.47
N GLY A 39 -3.90 -6.11 -11.04
CA GLY A 39 -3.42 -7.46 -11.35
C GLY A 39 -2.25 -7.96 -10.47
N GLN A 40 -1.89 -7.25 -9.39
CA GLN A 40 -0.88 -7.71 -8.45
C GLN A 40 -1.48 -8.68 -7.43
N GLU A 41 -1.01 -9.93 -7.36
CA GLU A 41 -1.49 -10.92 -6.37
C GLU A 41 -1.17 -10.54 -4.92
N ARG A 42 -0.10 -9.75 -4.72
CA ARG A 42 0.35 -9.29 -3.41
C ARG A 42 1.03 -7.94 -3.53
N PHE A 43 0.70 -7.03 -2.62
CA PHE A 43 1.34 -5.74 -2.49
C PHE A 43 1.37 -5.29 -1.02
N THR A 44 2.20 -4.30 -0.73
CA THR A 44 2.29 -3.66 0.59
C THR A 44 1.80 -2.24 0.48
N LEU A 45 0.96 -1.82 1.44
CA LEU A 45 0.49 -0.44 1.54
C LEU A 45 1.21 0.28 2.67
N THR A 46 1.72 1.46 2.37
CA THR A 46 2.25 2.38 3.37
C THR A 46 1.24 3.51 3.57
N LEU A 47 0.75 3.66 4.79
CA LEU A 47 -0.21 4.70 5.15
C LEU A 47 0.49 5.74 6.01
N TRP A 48 0.49 6.99 5.56
CA TRP A 48 1.09 8.10 6.28
C TRP A 48 0.01 8.94 6.95
N ASN A 49 0.14 9.12 8.27
CA ASN A 49 -0.65 10.07 9.03
C ASN A 49 0.18 11.35 9.25
N PRO A 50 -0.16 12.48 8.63
CA PRO A 50 0.57 13.73 8.80
C PRO A 50 0.25 14.44 10.14
N THR A 51 -0.71 13.93 10.91
CA THR A 51 -1.10 14.53 12.20
C THR A 51 -0.21 14.03 13.33
N VAL A 52 -0.10 14.83 14.40
CA VAL A 52 0.68 14.48 15.60
C VAL A 52 0.00 13.44 16.49
N HIS A 53 -1.28 13.14 16.24
CA HIS A 53 -2.08 12.24 17.05
C HIS A 53 -2.31 10.91 16.32
N PRO A 54 -2.45 9.79 17.04
CA PRO A 54 -2.89 8.54 16.44
C PRO A 54 -4.25 8.68 15.75
N VAL A 55 -4.38 8.06 14.58
CA VAL A 55 -5.62 8.08 13.78
C VAL A 55 -6.09 6.65 13.58
N VAL A 56 -7.39 6.42 13.81
CA VAL A 56 -8.09 5.18 13.46
C VAL A 56 -9.09 5.53 12.37
N GLN A 57 -8.85 5.06 11.14
CA GLN A 57 -9.67 5.40 9.99
C GLN A 57 -9.74 4.23 9.01
N HIS A 58 -10.89 4.05 8.37
CA HIS A 58 -11.07 3.10 7.28
C HIS A 58 -10.29 3.54 6.04
N VAL A 59 -9.60 2.60 5.41
CA VAL A 59 -8.82 2.82 4.19
C VAL A 59 -9.52 2.08 3.06
N ARG A 60 -9.76 2.77 1.95
CA ARG A 60 -10.38 2.19 0.75
C ARG A 60 -9.35 2.08 -0.36
N VAL A 61 -9.21 0.88 -0.91
CA VAL A 61 -8.26 0.57 -1.97
C VAL A 61 -9.01 -0.11 -3.12
N PRO A 62 -8.86 0.36 -4.37
CA PRO A 62 -9.49 -0.28 -5.51
C PRO A 62 -8.79 -1.59 -5.82
N VAL A 63 -9.50 -2.71 -5.70
CA VAL A 63 -8.97 -4.07 -5.93
C VAL A 63 -9.84 -4.82 -6.94
N ARG A 64 -9.26 -5.78 -7.66
CA ARG A 64 -9.99 -6.64 -8.62
C ARG A 64 -10.58 -7.91 -7.98
N THR A 65 -9.95 -8.39 -6.92
CA THR A 65 -10.27 -9.64 -6.23
C THR A 65 -10.25 -9.43 -4.73
N ASP A 66 -10.63 -10.44 -3.98
CA ASP A 66 -10.54 -10.41 -2.52
C ASP A 66 -9.08 -10.58 -2.05
N TYR A 67 -8.72 -9.88 -0.97
CA TYR A 67 -7.40 -9.94 -0.35
C TYR A 67 -7.51 -10.24 1.14
N MET A 68 -6.56 -11.04 1.65
CA MET A 68 -6.31 -11.12 3.08
C MET A 68 -5.42 -9.94 3.49
N VAL A 69 -5.96 -9.04 4.30
CA VAL A 69 -5.22 -7.88 4.82
C VAL A 69 -4.49 -8.28 6.10
N ARG A 70 -3.21 -7.89 6.19
CA ARG A 70 -2.40 -8.09 7.40
C ARG A 70 -1.84 -6.78 7.88
N ASP A 71 -1.75 -6.62 9.19
CA ASP A 71 -1.12 -5.48 9.83
C ASP A 71 0.42 -5.61 9.80
N PRO A 72 1.16 -4.61 10.33
CA PRO A 72 2.62 -4.68 10.40
C PRO A 72 3.18 -5.79 11.29
N THR A 73 2.39 -6.35 12.23
CA THR A 73 2.77 -7.49 13.08
C THR A 73 2.56 -8.83 12.39
N GLY A 74 1.80 -8.85 11.29
CA GLY A 74 1.46 -10.02 10.50
C GLY A 74 0.09 -10.61 10.84
N GLU A 75 -0.65 -10.00 11.76
CA GLU A 75 -1.99 -10.40 12.15
C GLU A 75 -3.02 -10.01 11.08
N THR A 76 -4.03 -10.85 10.87
CA THR A 76 -5.10 -10.58 9.91
C THR A 76 -6.01 -9.49 10.43
N VAL A 77 -6.20 -8.43 9.62
CA VAL A 77 -7.13 -7.34 9.90
C VAL A 77 -8.46 -7.61 9.22
N LEU A 78 -9.56 -7.29 9.89
CA LEU A 78 -10.89 -7.37 9.29
C LEU A 78 -10.98 -6.43 8.08
N SER A 79 -11.41 -6.99 6.94
CA SER A 79 -11.59 -6.25 5.70
C SER A 79 -12.87 -6.70 4.98
N GLU A 80 -13.48 -5.79 4.24
CA GLU A 80 -14.67 -6.05 3.44
C GLU A 80 -14.45 -5.55 2.00
N VAL A 81 -14.92 -6.33 1.03
CA VAL A 81 -14.86 -5.97 -0.39
C VAL A 81 -16.21 -5.43 -0.81
N PHE A 82 -16.21 -4.20 -1.33
CA PHE A 82 -17.40 -3.53 -1.82
C PHE A 82 -17.44 -3.57 -3.34
N GLU A 83 -18.42 -4.28 -3.88
CA GLU A 83 -18.68 -4.28 -5.32
C GLU A 83 -19.20 -2.91 -5.77
N LYS A 84 -18.65 -2.40 -6.87
CA LYS A 84 -19.21 -1.23 -7.54
C LYS A 84 -20.48 -1.65 -8.26
N LYS A 85 -21.65 -1.33 -7.71
CA LYS A 85 -22.91 -1.40 -8.45
C LYS A 85 -22.84 -0.40 -9.61
N ILE A 86 -22.87 -0.92 -10.84
CA ILE A 86 -22.94 -0.16 -12.09
C ILE A 86 -24.40 0.21 -12.34
#